data_AF-A0A2S2R7N1-F1
#
_entry.id   AF-A0A2S2R7N1-F1
#
_cell.length_a   1.000
_cell.length_b   1.000
_cell.length_c   1.000
_cell.angle_alpha   90.00
_cell.angle_beta   90.00
_cell.angle_gamma   90.00
#
_symmetry.space_group_name_H-M   'P 1'
#
loop_
_entity.id
_entity.type
_entity.pdbx_description
1 polymer ?
#
loop_
_entity_poly.entity_id
_entity_poly.type
_entity_poly.pdbx_seq_one_letter_code
_entity_poly.pdbx_strand_id
1 'polypeptide(L)'
;MGLVTVRVFYVVIAMDSDPVKIAFARNNARVYGVEDQIVFLVGDFFVDAHSLQRADGIVTSPPVNMTIEEMVKLTKLASRVAPKVLMRLTKDHDCQICTN
;
A
#
# COMPACT_ATOMS: atom_id res chain seq x y z
N MET A 1 2.94 0.07 -9.15
CA MET A 1 3.52 -0.45 -7.89
C MET A 1 2.69 -1.63 -7.43
N GLY A 2 2.78 -2.11 -6.18
CA GLY A 2 1.80 -3.01 -5.60
C GLY A 2 0.68 -2.20 -4.95
N LEU A 3 -0.54 -2.75 -4.94
CA LEU A 3 -1.70 -2.12 -4.33
C LEU A 3 -1.40 -1.84 -2.84
N VAL A 4 -1.43 -0.56 -2.47
CA VAL A 4 -1.36 -0.14 -1.07
C VAL A 4 -2.78 -0.07 -0.56
N THR A 5 -3.08 -0.89 0.44
CA THR A 5 -4.38 -0.93 1.12
C THR A 5 -4.22 -0.19 2.44
N VAL A 6 -4.80 0.99 2.53
CA VAL A 6 -4.81 1.78 3.76
C VAL A 6 -6.16 1.59 4.44
N ARG A 7 -6.17 1.18 5.72
CA ARG A 7 -7.39 1.01 6.50
C ARG A 7 -7.61 2.22 7.40
N VAL A 8 -8.75 2.88 7.20
CA VAL A 8 -9.25 3.96 8.07
C VAL A 8 -10.65 3.54 8.49
N PHE A 9 -10.88 3.19 9.76
CA PHE A 9 -12.15 2.70 10.34
C PHE A 9 -13.34 2.53 9.33
N TYR A 10 -13.64 1.26 9.02
CA TYR A 10 -14.63 0.73 8.04
C TYR A 10 -14.35 1.00 6.54
N VAL A 11 -13.49 1.94 6.19
CA VAL A 11 -13.20 2.31 4.80
C VAL A 11 -11.78 1.89 4.41
N VAL A 12 -11.66 1.29 3.23
CA VAL A 12 -10.38 0.92 2.64
C VAL A 12 -10.01 1.92 1.56
N ILE A 13 -8.77 2.40 1.54
CA ILE A 13 -8.22 3.17 0.43
C ILE A 13 -7.29 2.25 -0.35
N ALA A 14 -7.65 2.00 -1.61
CA ALA A 14 -6.89 1.21 -2.57
C ALA A 14 -6.14 2.18 -3.50
N MET A 15 -4.80 2.24 -3.37
CA MET A 15 -3.94 3.11 -4.16
C MET A 15 -2.89 2.34 -4.96
N ASP A 16 -2.73 2.67 -6.24
CA ASP A 16 -1.64 2.21 -7.10
C ASP A 16 -1.33 3.29 -8.15
N SER A 17 -0.07 3.37 -8.56
CA SER A 17 0.38 4.27 -9.62
C SER A 17 -0.14 3.85 -11.00
N ASP A 18 -0.48 2.57 -11.15
CA ASP A 18 -0.99 2.01 -12.40
C ASP A 18 -2.53 2.08 -12.44
N PRO A 19 -3.12 2.91 -13.32
CA PRO A 19 -4.58 3.05 -13.42
C PRO A 19 -5.26 1.75 -13.83
N VAL A 20 -4.57 0.85 -14.55
CA VAL A 20 -5.11 -0.45 -14.97
C VAL A 20 -5.29 -1.37 -13.75
N LYS A 21 -4.34 -1.36 -12.81
CA LYS A 21 -4.44 -2.13 -11.57
C LYS A 21 -5.59 -1.65 -10.69
N ILE A 22 -5.82 -0.35 -10.62
CA ILE A 22 -6.97 0.21 -9.92
C ILE A 22 -8.28 -0.21 -10.58
N ALA A 23 -8.36 -0.18 -11.92
CA ALA A 23 -9.54 -0.65 -12.63
C ALA A 23 -9.85 -2.13 -12.34
N PHE A 24 -8.82 -2.98 -12.29
CA PHE A 24 -8.98 -4.38 -11.88
C PHE A 24 -9.40 -4.55 -10.42
N ALA A 25 -8.81 -3.79 -9.49
CA ALA A 25 -9.20 -3.82 -8.09
C ALA A 25 -10.68 -3.40 -7.90
N ARG A 26 -11.12 -2.36 -8.61
CA ARG A 26 -12.52 -1.93 -8.62
C ARG A 26 -13.44 -2.99 -9.19
N ASN A 27 -13.08 -3.59 -10.33
CA ASN A 27 -13.85 -4.68 -10.90
C ASN A 27 -13.99 -5.86 -9.94
N ASN A 28 -12.90 -6.25 -9.26
CA ASN A 28 -12.94 -7.32 -8.26
C ASN A 28 -13.87 -6.95 -7.10
N ALA A 29 -13.76 -5.74 -6.55
CA ALA A 29 -14.62 -5.27 -5.46
C ALA A 29 -16.11 -5.27 -5.85
N ARG A 30 -16.42 -4.87 -7.10
CA ARG A 30 -17.77 -4.94 -7.65
C ARG A 30 -18.31 -6.36 -7.74
N VAL A 31 -17.49 -7.31 -8.21
CA VAL A 31 -17.86 -8.74 -8.28
C VAL A 31 -18.15 -9.30 -6.87
N TYR A 32 -17.40 -8.86 -5.86
CA TYR A 32 -17.60 -9.28 -4.47
C TYR A 32 -18.65 -8.45 -3.69
N GLY A 33 -19.25 -7.42 -4.30
CA GLY A 33 -20.28 -6.59 -3.66
C GLY A 33 -19.75 -5.69 -2.53
N VAL A 34 -18.49 -5.27 -2.59
CA VAL A 34 -17.83 -4.43 -1.56
C VAL A 34 -17.22 -3.14 -2.14
N GLU A 35 -17.58 -2.77 -3.37
CA GLU A 35 -17.03 -1.60 -4.07
C GLU A 35 -17.26 -0.29 -3.29
N ASP A 36 -18.41 -0.16 -2.63
CA ASP A 36 -18.83 0.99 -1.83
C ASP A 36 -18.01 1.18 -0.53
N GLN A 37 -17.30 0.14 -0.10
CA GLN A 37 -16.43 0.18 1.08
C GLN A 37 -14.98 0.57 0.76
N ILE A 38 -14.68 0.78 -0.53
CA ILE A 38 -13.32 1.02 -1.03
C ILE A 38 -13.23 2.32 -1.82
N VAL A 39 -12.35 3.22 -1.39
CA VAL A 39 -11.95 4.41 -2.12
C VAL A 39 -10.77 4.06 -3.03
N PHE A 40 -10.94 4.24 -4.33
CA PHE A 40 -9.91 3.92 -5.32
C PHE A 40 -9.18 5.18 -5.78
N LEU A 41 -7.86 5.22 -5.58
CA LEU A 41 -6.99 6.35 -5.96
C LEU A 41 -5.90 5.88 -6.93
N VAL A 42 -5.71 6.60 -8.02
CA VAL A 42 -4.54 6.43 -8.90
C VAL A 42 -3.50 7.46 -8.45
N GLY A 43 -2.35 6.99 -7.98
CA GLY A 43 -1.34 7.86 -7.37
C GLY A 43 -0.09 7.10 -6.93
N ASP A 44 0.97 7.86 -6.65
CA ASP A 44 2.23 7.30 -6.15
C ASP A 44 2.31 7.56 -4.65
N PHE A 45 2.35 6.48 -3.85
CA PHE A 45 2.46 6.58 -2.41
C PHE A 45 3.67 7.40 -1.94
N PHE A 46 4.80 7.35 -2.64
CA PHE A 46 5.99 8.12 -2.26
C PHE A 46 5.79 9.63 -2.42
N VAL A 47 4.94 10.05 -3.36
CA VAL A 47 4.62 11.45 -3.63
C VAL A 47 3.43 11.91 -2.79
N ASP A 48 2.39 11.09 -2.75
CA ASP A 48 1.08 11.45 -2.21
C ASP A 48 0.95 11.19 -0.71
N ALA A 49 1.84 10.42 -0.07
CA ALA A 49 1.73 10.11 1.36
C ALA A 49 1.72 11.34 2.28
N HIS A 50 2.23 12.48 1.82
CA HIS A 50 2.19 13.74 2.57
C HIS A 50 0.78 14.35 2.65
N SER A 51 -0.09 14.07 1.69
CA SER A 51 -1.47 14.56 1.64
C SER A 51 -2.48 13.55 2.19
N LEU A 52 -2.05 12.31 2.47
CA LEU A 52 -2.90 11.27 3.05
C LEU A 52 -3.18 11.55 4.54
N GLN A 53 -4.45 11.35 4.91
CA GLN A 53 -4.89 11.41 6.30
C GLN A 53 -4.27 10.27 7.12
N ARG A 54 -4.24 10.44 8.46
CA ARG A 54 -3.83 9.37 9.37
C ARG A 54 -4.74 8.15 9.20
N ALA A 55 -4.12 6.99 9.05
CA ALA A 55 -4.79 5.71 8.95
C ALA A 55 -4.46 4.80 10.11
N ASP A 56 -5.28 3.78 10.33
CA ASP A 56 -5.07 2.82 11.42
C ASP A 56 -4.02 1.77 11.05
N GLY A 57 -3.93 1.46 9.76
CA GLY A 57 -2.97 0.50 9.24
C GLY A 57 -2.73 0.64 7.75
N ILE A 58 -1.54 0.24 7.32
CA ILE A 58 -1.14 0.10 5.92
C ILE A 58 -0.82 -1.37 5.66
N VAL A 59 -1.34 -1.90 4.56
CA VAL A 59 -0.91 -3.17 3.98
C VAL A 59 -0.34 -2.88 2.60
N THR A 60 0.89 -3.32 2.34
CA THR A 60 1.52 -3.14 1.04
C THR A 60 2.37 -4.34 0.64
N SER A 61 2.51 -4.55 -0.66
CA SER A 61 3.46 -5.49 -1.25
C SER A 61 4.43 -4.68 -2.10
N PRO A 62 5.64 -4.36 -1.61
CA PRO A 62 6.61 -3.63 -2.40
C PRO A 62 6.96 -4.39 -3.71
N PRO A 63 7.25 -3.66 -4.80
CA PRO A 63 7.74 -4.25 -6.04
C PRO A 63 8.99 -5.11 -5.81
N VAL A 64 9.10 -6.23 -6.53
CA VAL A 64 10.23 -7.17 -6.42
C VAL A 64 11.57 -6.60 -6.87
N ASN A 65 11.55 -5.52 -7.64
CA ASN A 65 12.74 -4.84 -8.15
C ASN A 65 13.12 -3.60 -7.30
N MET A 66 12.45 -3.39 -6.16
CA MET A 66 12.72 -2.28 -5.27
C MET A 66 14.02 -2.52 -4.49
N THR A 67 14.86 -1.49 -4.38
CA THR A 67 16.10 -1.55 -3.63
C THR A 67 15.85 -1.51 -2.11
N ILE A 68 16.83 -1.93 -1.31
CA ILE A 68 16.76 -1.84 0.16
C ILE A 68 16.54 -0.39 0.61
N GLU A 69 17.21 0.58 -0.02
CA GLU A 69 17.07 1.99 0.33
C GLU A 69 15.64 2.51 0.11
N GLU A 70 15.01 2.10 -1.00
CA GLU A 70 13.62 2.43 -1.29
C GLU A 70 12.66 1.76 -0.31
N MET A 71 12.94 0.52 0.12
CA MET A 71 12.16 -0.15 1.17
C MET A 71 12.28 0.56 2.53
N VAL A 72 13.46 1.06 2.89
CA VAL A 72 13.66 1.86 4.11
C VAL A 72 12.88 3.17 4.02
N LYS A 73 12.92 3.86 2.87
CA LYS A 73 12.13 5.07 2.62
C LYS A 73 10.63 4.78 2.72
N LEU A 74 10.17 3.68 2.11
CA LEU A 74 8.78 3.25 2.14
C LEU A 74 8.31 3.00 3.58
N THR A 75 9.09 2.27 4.37
CA THR A 75 8.77 1.97 5.77
C THR A 75 8.69 3.25 6.59
N LYS A 76 9.67 4.15 6.46
CA LYS A 76 9.68 5.44 7.15
C LYS A 76 8.48 6.32 6.80
N LEU A 77 8.06 6.29 5.54
CA LEU A 77 6.90 7.03 5.06
C LEU A 77 5.59 6.41 5.58
N ALA A 78 5.46 5.09 5.49
CA ALA A 78 4.29 4.36 5.98
C ALA A 78 4.08 4.53 7.49
N SER A 79 5.15 4.50 8.29
CA SER A 79 5.09 4.74 9.74
C SER A 79 4.60 6.14 10.12
N ARG A 80 4.65 7.12 9.21
CA ARG A 80 4.08 8.46 9.45
C ARG A 80 2.57 8.49 9.23
N VAL A 81 2.09 7.71 8.27
CA VAL A 81 0.68 7.67 7.86
C VAL A 81 -0.12 6.76 8.79
N ALA A 82 0.44 5.62 9.23
CA ALA A 82 -0.24 4.67 10.10
C ALA A 82 0.67 4.09 11.19
N PRO A 83 0.14 3.81 12.40
CA PRO A 83 0.89 3.19 13.47
C PRO A 83 1.19 1.71 13.24
N LYS A 84 0.47 1.05 12.31
CA LYS A 84 0.65 -0.36 11.96
C LYS A 84 0.91 -0.51 10.48
N VAL A 85 2.02 -1.15 10.12
CA VAL A 85 2.40 -1.38 8.72
C VAL A 85 2.67 -2.87 8.54
N LEU A 86 1.93 -3.50 7.64
CA LEU A 86 2.12 -4.89 7.23
C LEU A 86 2.68 -4.89 5.80
N MET A 87 3.91 -5.36 5.65
CA MET A 87 4.54 -5.50 4.34
C MET A 87 4.70 -6.96 3.99
N ARG A 88 4.25 -7.34 2.79
CA ARG A 88 4.57 -8.66 2.22
C ARG A 88 5.90 -8.59 1.50
N LEU A 89 6.92 -9.24 2.03
CA LEU A 89 8.21 -9.40 1.38
C LEU A 89 8.26 -10.71 0.58
N THR A 90 9.02 -10.73 -0.51
CA THR A 90 9.38 -12.00 -1.16
C THR A 90 10.62 -12.57 -0.47
N LYS A 91 10.80 -13.90 -0.53
CA LYS A 91 11.87 -14.62 0.19
C LYS A 91 13.27 -14.06 -0.01
N ASP A 92 13.52 -13.45 -1.16
CA ASP A 92 14.82 -12.85 -1.51
C ASP A 92 15.12 -11.56 -0.73
N HIS A 93 14.09 -10.88 -0.22
CA HIS A 93 14.18 -9.64 0.57
C HIS A 93 14.18 -9.89 2.09
N ASP A 94 13.69 -11.05 2.56
CA ASP A 94 13.60 -11.38 3.98
C ASP A 94 14.98 -11.46 4.66
N CYS A 95 16.03 -11.79 3.90
CA CYS A 95 17.36 -12.08 4.44
C CYS A 95 18.16 -10.83 4.87
N GLN A 96 17.77 -9.62 4.44
CA GLN A 96 18.54 -8.39 4.70
C GLN A 96 17.84 -7.36 5.60
N ILE A 97 16.52 -7.47 5.80
CA ILE A 97 15.74 -6.50 6.59
C ILE A 97 15.59 -6.96 8.05
N CYS A 98 15.68 -8.28 8.30
CA CYS A 98 15.50 -8.87 9.64
C CYS A 98 16.77 -8.89 10.50
N THR A 99 17.88 -8.33 10.03
CA THR A 99 19.17 -8.30 10.73
C THR A 99 19.55 -6.89 11.16
N ASN A 100 18.78 -6.31 12.10
CA ASN A 100 19.24 -5.26 13.02
C ASN A 100 18.39 -5.26 14.28
#